data_AF-A0A7N0VJJ0-F1
#
_entry.id   AF-A0A7N0VJJ0-F1
#
_cell.length_a   1.000
_cell.length_b   1.000
_cell.length_c   1.000
_cell.angle_alpha   90.00
_cell.angle_beta   90.00
_cell.angle_gamma   90.00
#
_symmetry.space_group_name_H-M   'P 1'
#
loop_
_entity.id
_entity.type
_entity.pdbx_description
1 polymer ?
#
loop_
_entity_poly.entity_id
_entity_poly.type
_entity_poly.pdbx_seq_one_letter_code
_entity_poly.pdbx_strand_id
1 'polypeptide(L)'
;MERLQNEIIDCELFTCLKHLRGESYQNFMMNKLVPVVGNVCEANLGMDADVAAEMANEVEVIVNSAASTRFDERYDVALNTNTMGPCRLLSFAKLCKKLQVFMHVSTAYVNGEREGVVLEKPFRIGESIAAERARSDAERSSIPVLDIEAEIKLASRVCDNNDSCCQKMRDLGEERAKVYGWQNTYVFTKAMGETMLDVMRGDIPVVIVRPSVIESISNEPLPGWIQGNRMLDPLILSYGKGQLPGFLLDPQAVIDVVTNLTHTLLSPFSVPA
;
A
#
# COMPACT_ATOMS: atom_id res chain seq x y z
N MET A 1 12.18 20.29 -0.75
CA MET A 1 12.11 20.71 -2.17
C MET A 1 12.94 19.80 -3.08
N GLU A 2 14.21 19.54 -2.78
CA GLU A 2 15.07 18.68 -3.62
C GLU A 2 14.47 17.30 -3.93
N ARG A 3 13.89 16.62 -2.93
CA ARG A 3 13.23 15.33 -3.13
C ARG A 3 12.06 15.38 -4.12
N LEU A 4 11.20 16.41 -4.04
CA LEU A 4 10.09 16.59 -4.98
C LEU A 4 10.61 16.78 -6.40
N GLN A 5 11.68 17.58 -6.54
CA GLN A 5 12.31 17.84 -7.82
C GLN A 5 12.82 16.53 -8.44
N ASN A 6 13.64 15.79 -7.70
CA ASN A 6 14.32 14.60 -8.20
C ASN A 6 13.38 13.40 -8.41
N GLU A 7 12.44 13.16 -7.48
CA GLU A 7 11.59 11.95 -7.52
C GLU A 7 10.32 12.12 -8.35
N ILE A 8 9.83 13.35 -8.53
CA ILE A 8 8.55 13.61 -9.24
C ILE A 8 8.78 14.49 -10.47
N ILE A 9 9.29 15.72 -10.30
CA ILE A 9 9.30 16.70 -11.39
C ILE A 9 10.26 16.28 -12.51
N ASP A 10 11.43 15.76 -12.17
CA ASP A 10 12.43 15.32 -13.13
C ASP A 10 12.38 13.82 -13.43
N CYS A 11 11.38 13.11 -12.90
CA CYS A 11 11.17 11.70 -13.19
C CYS A 11 10.86 11.50 -14.67
N GLU A 12 11.55 10.54 -15.31
CA GLU A 12 11.36 10.25 -16.73
C GLU A 12 9.91 9.89 -17.07
N LEU A 13 9.14 9.35 -16.12
CA LEU A 13 7.72 9.06 -16.28
C LEU A 13 6.91 10.26 -16.83
N PHE A 14 7.32 11.49 -16.50
CA PHE A 14 6.65 12.71 -16.94
C PHE A 14 7.22 13.29 -18.25
N THR A 15 8.09 12.57 -18.97
CA THR A 15 8.71 13.05 -20.22
C THR A 15 7.67 13.44 -21.28
N CYS A 16 6.62 12.64 -21.48
CA CYS A 16 5.56 12.99 -22.42
C CYS A 16 4.81 14.27 -21.99
N LEU A 17 4.56 14.42 -20.70
CA LEU A 17 3.95 15.65 -20.16
C LEU A 17 4.87 16.86 -20.32
N LYS A 18 6.18 16.67 -20.11
CA LYS A 18 7.21 17.69 -20.30
C LYS A 18 7.28 18.15 -21.76
N HIS A 19 7.25 17.22 -22.72
CA HIS A 19 7.16 17.56 -24.15
C HIS A 19 5.87 18.30 -24.50
N LEU A 20 4.72 17.85 -23.96
CA LEU A 20 3.43 18.48 -24.20
C LEU A 20 3.37 19.93 -23.66
N ARG A 21 3.99 20.19 -22.52
CA ARG A 21 3.97 21.51 -21.85
C ARG A 21 5.13 22.42 -22.26
N GLY A 22 6.20 21.87 -22.82
CA GLY A 22 7.40 22.61 -23.21
C GLY A 22 7.95 23.45 -22.05
N GLU A 23 8.24 24.72 -22.31
CA GLU A 23 8.78 25.67 -21.32
C GLU A 23 7.86 25.89 -20.11
N SER A 24 6.55 25.65 -20.26
CA SER A 24 5.57 25.81 -19.18
C SER A 24 5.52 24.64 -18.19
N TYR A 25 6.24 23.55 -18.46
CA TYR A 25 6.19 22.32 -17.66
C TYR A 25 6.48 22.55 -16.17
N GLN A 26 7.58 23.24 -15.86
CA GLN A 26 7.98 23.49 -14.47
C GLN A 26 6.91 24.29 -13.72
N ASN A 27 6.41 25.37 -14.34
CA ASN A 27 5.34 26.18 -13.76
C ASN A 27 4.05 25.37 -13.58
N PHE A 28 3.70 24.51 -14.54
CA PHE A 28 2.55 23.62 -14.42
C PHE A 28 2.67 22.66 -13.22
N MET A 29 3.82 22.01 -13.04
CA MET A 29 4.06 21.10 -11.92
C MET A 29 4.00 21.83 -10.58
N MET A 30 4.68 22.98 -10.48
CA MET A 30 4.70 23.78 -9.24
C MET A 30 3.33 24.36 -8.86
N ASN A 31 2.45 24.61 -9.84
CA ASN A 31 1.07 25.04 -9.57
C ASN A 31 0.15 23.88 -9.15
N LYS A 32 0.57 22.62 -9.30
CA LYS A 32 -0.22 21.43 -8.99
C LYS A 32 0.29 20.66 -7.76
N LEU A 33 1.55 20.88 -7.36
CA LEU A 33 2.21 20.09 -6.33
C LEU A 33 2.59 20.97 -5.15
N VAL A 34 2.04 20.64 -3.98
CA VAL A 34 2.43 21.22 -2.69
C VAL A 34 3.07 20.11 -1.85
N PRO A 35 4.40 20.06 -1.73
CA PRO A 35 5.06 19.04 -0.93
C PRO A 35 4.92 19.33 0.56
N VAL A 36 4.51 18.33 1.33
CA VAL A 36 4.39 18.41 2.79
C VAL A 36 5.37 17.44 3.42
N VAL A 37 6.17 17.93 4.37
CA VAL A 37 7.09 17.09 5.15
C VAL A 37 6.26 16.33 6.18
N GLY A 38 6.42 15.01 6.20
CA GLY A 38 5.71 14.15 7.14
C GLY A 38 6.16 12.69 7.07
N ASN A 39 5.72 11.93 8.07
CA ASN A 39 5.96 10.51 8.26
C ASN A 39 4.68 9.85 8.80
N VAL A 40 4.12 8.89 8.05
CA VAL A 40 2.90 8.16 8.45
C VAL A 40 3.07 7.33 9.73
N CYS A 41 4.32 7.07 10.12
CA CYS A 41 4.67 6.36 11.35
C CYS A 41 4.57 7.24 12.60
N GLU A 42 4.40 8.56 12.45
CA GLU A 42 4.46 9.54 13.55
C GLU A 42 3.09 10.14 13.86
N ALA A 43 2.95 10.65 15.09
CA ALA A 43 1.77 11.40 15.50
C ALA A 43 1.58 12.63 14.60
N ASN A 44 0.33 13.01 14.32
CA ASN A 44 -0.02 14.06 13.35
C ASN A 44 0.66 13.88 11.97
N LEU A 45 0.97 12.63 11.59
CA LEU A 45 1.68 12.30 10.35
C LEU A 45 3.06 12.98 10.23
N GLY A 46 3.68 13.35 11.36
CA GLY A 46 4.94 14.11 11.38
C GLY A 46 4.85 15.50 10.74
N MET A 47 3.63 16.01 10.52
CA MET A 47 3.41 17.32 9.92
C MET A 47 3.47 18.42 10.98
N ASP A 48 3.93 19.59 10.56
CA ASP A 48 3.77 20.82 11.32
C ASP A 48 2.28 21.10 11.60
N ALA A 49 1.97 21.62 12.79
CA ALA A 49 0.60 21.78 13.24
C ALA A 49 -0.19 22.81 12.41
N ASP A 50 0.48 23.90 11.99
CA ASP A 50 -0.17 24.94 11.20
C ASP A 50 -0.45 24.43 9.78
N VAL A 51 0.51 23.71 9.19
CA VAL A 51 0.33 23.05 7.88
C VAL A 51 -0.80 22.03 7.93
N ALA A 52 -0.85 21.20 8.97
CA ALA A 52 -1.92 20.22 9.15
C ALA A 52 -3.30 20.89 9.25
N ALA A 53 -3.40 22.00 9.98
CA ALA A 53 -4.64 22.75 10.14
C ALA A 53 -5.11 23.39 8.82
N GLU A 54 -4.18 23.95 8.04
CA GLU A 54 -4.48 24.50 6.71
C GLU A 54 -5.00 23.40 5.77
N MET A 55 -4.28 22.28 5.67
CA MET A 55 -4.68 21.14 4.85
C MET A 55 -6.06 20.60 5.24
N ALA A 56 -6.36 20.51 6.54
CA ALA A 56 -7.65 20.06 7.02
C ALA A 56 -8.84 20.95 6.56
N ASN A 57 -8.60 22.21 6.16
CA ASN A 57 -9.64 23.07 5.61
C ASN A 57 -9.89 22.87 4.11
N GLU A 58 -8.94 22.26 3.39
CA GLU A 58 -8.93 22.23 1.92
C GLU A 58 -9.01 20.83 1.33
N VAL A 59 -8.50 19.81 2.01
CA VAL A 59 -8.45 18.45 1.49
C VAL A 59 -9.86 17.87 1.31
N GLU A 60 -10.17 17.51 0.06
CA GLU A 60 -11.42 16.85 -0.35
C GLU A 60 -11.24 15.34 -0.54
N VAL A 61 -10.06 14.91 -0.95
CA VAL A 61 -9.77 13.50 -1.27
C VAL A 61 -8.44 13.11 -0.65
N ILE A 62 -8.43 11.98 0.04
CA ILE A 62 -7.20 11.37 0.55
C ILE A 62 -6.97 10.05 -0.17
N VAL A 63 -5.81 9.91 -0.82
CA VAL A 63 -5.36 8.63 -1.40
C VAL A 63 -4.17 8.13 -0.59
N ASN A 64 -4.41 7.10 0.21
CA ASN A 64 -3.39 6.45 1.02
C ASN A 64 -2.73 5.31 0.25
N SER A 65 -1.56 5.58 -0.33
CA SER A 65 -0.70 4.57 -0.96
C SER A 65 0.59 4.30 -0.19
N ALA A 66 0.79 4.91 0.98
CA ALA A 66 1.99 4.73 1.77
C ALA A 66 1.99 3.35 2.45
N ALA A 67 3.06 2.57 2.23
CA ALA A 67 3.25 1.25 2.84
C ALA A 67 4.73 0.84 2.79
N SER A 68 5.15 0.02 3.75
CA SER A 68 6.32 -0.85 3.55
C SER A 68 5.85 -2.07 2.76
N THR A 69 6.43 -2.27 1.58
CA THR A 69 6.09 -3.37 0.65
C THR A 69 7.09 -4.52 0.70
N ARG A 70 8.00 -4.49 1.68
CA ARG A 70 8.99 -5.54 1.89
C ARG A 70 8.36 -6.73 2.59
N PHE A 71 8.53 -7.92 2.01
CA PHE A 71 8.01 -9.16 2.61
C PHE A 71 8.78 -9.58 3.87
N ASP A 72 10.05 -9.18 3.97
CA ASP A 72 10.98 -9.46 5.07
C ASP A 72 11.16 -8.24 6.01
N GLU A 73 10.19 -7.34 6.08
CA GLU A 73 10.29 -6.18 6.97
C GLU A 73 10.24 -6.60 8.44
N ARG A 74 10.89 -5.82 9.31
CA ARG A 74 10.67 -5.97 10.75
C ARG A 74 9.19 -5.79 11.07
N TYR A 75 8.63 -6.72 11.83
CA TYR A 75 7.21 -6.72 12.16
C TYR A 75 6.71 -5.44 12.86
N ASP A 76 7.49 -4.87 13.79
CA ASP A 76 7.18 -3.59 14.44
C ASP A 76 7.07 -2.42 13.44
N VAL A 77 8.02 -2.35 12.50
CA VAL A 77 8.03 -1.34 11.42
C VAL A 77 6.84 -1.56 10.48
N ALA A 78 6.57 -2.81 10.09
CA ALA A 78 5.47 -3.17 9.20
C ALA A 78 4.11 -2.85 9.84
N LEU A 79 3.89 -3.20 11.11
CA LEU A 79 2.70 -2.81 11.88
C LEU A 79 2.56 -1.29 11.96
N ASN A 80 3.64 -0.59 12.31
CA ASN A 80 3.60 0.87 12.48
C ASN A 80 3.25 1.60 11.17
N THR A 81 3.73 1.07 10.05
CA THR A 81 3.53 1.67 8.72
C THR A 81 2.21 1.24 8.10
N ASN A 82 1.98 -0.07 7.97
CA ASN A 82 0.89 -0.63 7.17
C ASN A 82 -0.42 -0.78 7.95
N THR A 83 -0.35 -0.90 9.28
CA THR A 83 -1.53 -1.03 10.15
C THR A 83 -1.86 0.31 10.80
N MET A 84 -0.91 0.90 11.52
CA MET A 84 -1.13 2.15 12.24
C MET A 84 -1.05 3.40 11.35
N GLY A 85 -0.27 3.39 10.27
CA GLY A 85 -0.19 4.50 9.32
C GLY A 85 -1.55 4.88 8.74
N PRO A 86 -2.35 3.94 8.18
CA PRO A 86 -3.71 4.20 7.76
C PRO A 86 -4.61 4.74 8.88
N CYS A 87 -4.46 4.25 10.11
CA CYS A 87 -5.23 4.73 11.27
C CYS A 87 -4.93 6.21 11.59
N ARG A 88 -3.66 6.60 11.53
CA ARG A 88 -3.25 8.00 11.77
C ARG A 88 -3.74 8.91 10.65
N LEU A 89 -3.64 8.46 9.40
CA LEU A 89 -4.10 9.23 8.25
C LEU A 89 -5.63 9.36 8.24
N LEU A 90 -6.37 8.33 8.63
CA LEU A 90 -7.82 8.39 8.83
C LEU A 90 -8.19 9.29 10.01
N SER A 91 -7.37 9.35 11.07
CA SER A 91 -7.58 10.28 12.17
C SER A 91 -7.40 11.74 11.72
N PHE A 92 -6.41 12.02 10.86
CA PHE A 92 -6.30 13.31 10.19
C PHE A 92 -7.50 13.59 9.27
N ALA A 93 -7.95 12.59 8.51
CA ALA A 93 -9.12 12.69 7.63
C ALA A 93 -10.39 13.13 8.38
N LYS A 94 -10.56 12.73 9.65
CA LYS A 94 -11.67 13.19 10.50
C LYS A 94 -11.63 14.68 10.83
N LEU A 95 -10.46 15.32 10.70
CA LEU A 95 -10.30 16.77 10.88
C LEU A 95 -10.61 17.52 9.58
N CYS A 96 -10.62 16.84 8.42
CA CYS A 96 -10.82 17.46 7.12
C CYS A 96 -12.29 17.87 6.92
N LYS A 97 -12.53 19.19 6.78
CA LYS A 97 -13.89 19.76 6.72
C LYS A 97 -14.63 19.49 5.40
N LYS A 98 -13.88 19.23 4.33
CA LYS A 98 -14.42 19.04 2.98
C LYS A 98 -14.22 17.62 2.46
N LEU A 99 -13.81 16.68 3.32
CA LEU A 99 -13.49 15.33 2.90
C LEU A 99 -14.72 14.65 2.27
N GLN A 100 -14.54 14.19 1.04
CA GLN A 100 -15.54 13.45 0.26
C GLN A 100 -15.23 11.94 0.28
N VAL A 101 -13.96 11.57 0.17
CA VAL A 101 -13.57 10.15 0.13
C VAL A 101 -12.15 9.93 0.65
N PHE A 102 -12.00 8.84 1.40
CA PHE A 102 -10.73 8.27 1.81
C PHE A 102 -10.48 6.97 1.04
N MET A 103 -9.52 6.97 0.13
CA MET A 103 -9.11 5.81 -0.63
C MET A 103 -7.86 5.17 0.01
N HIS A 104 -7.91 3.87 0.27
CA HIS A 104 -6.76 3.09 0.73
C HIS A 104 -6.34 2.07 -0.32
N VAL A 105 -5.08 2.15 -0.76
CA VAL A 105 -4.48 1.14 -1.63
C VAL A 105 -4.00 0.00 -0.75
N SER A 106 -4.67 -1.15 -0.83
CA SER A 106 -4.30 -2.41 -0.21
C SER A 106 -3.66 -3.37 -1.21
N THR A 107 -3.99 -4.66 -1.19
CA THR A 107 -3.52 -5.65 -2.15
C THR A 107 -4.50 -6.82 -2.25
N ALA A 108 -4.65 -7.43 -3.43
CA ALA A 108 -5.47 -8.62 -3.64
C ALA A 108 -5.03 -9.80 -2.75
N TYR A 109 -3.75 -9.82 -2.38
CA TYR A 109 -3.16 -10.88 -1.57
C TYR A 109 -3.62 -10.89 -0.11
N VAL A 110 -4.29 -9.84 0.40
CA VAL A 110 -4.90 -9.88 1.75
C VAL A 110 -5.93 -11.00 1.90
N ASN A 111 -6.42 -11.55 0.79
CA ASN A 111 -7.25 -12.75 0.78
C ASN A 111 -6.48 -14.04 1.12
N GLY A 112 -5.16 -13.95 1.34
CA GLY A 112 -4.26 -15.02 1.72
C GLY A 112 -4.43 -16.22 0.81
N GLU A 113 -4.65 -17.38 1.42
CA GLU A 113 -4.75 -18.66 0.72
C GLU A 113 -6.21 -19.10 0.51
N ARG A 114 -7.15 -18.15 0.39
CA ARG A 114 -8.53 -18.46 0.00
C ARG A 114 -8.57 -18.94 -1.45
N GLU A 115 -9.38 -19.97 -1.71
CA GLU A 115 -9.56 -20.55 -3.03
C GLU A 115 -10.96 -20.28 -3.60
N GLY A 116 -11.09 -20.35 -4.93
CA GLY A 116 -12.35 -20.15 -5.63
C GLY A 116 -12.78 -18.68 -5.71
N VAL A 117 -14.10 -18.45 -5.71
CA VAL A 117 -14.67 -17.10 -5.83
C VAL A 117 -14.59 -16.39 -4.48
N VAL A 118 -13.71 -15.40 -4.39
CA VAL A 118 -13.55 -14.55 -3.20
C VAL A 118 -14.32 -13.25 -3.39
N LEU A 119 -15.30 -13.01 -2.50
CA LEU A 119 -16.10 -11.78 -2.52
C LEU A 119 -15.35 -10.61 -1.88
N GLU A 120 -15.60 -9.39 -2.36
CA GLU A 120 -15.03 -8.14 -1.83
C GLU A 120 -15.67 -7.73 -0.49
N LYS A 121 -15.49 -8.57 0.52
CA LYS A 121 -15.98 -8.32 1.88
C LYS A 121 -14.91 -7.59 2.72
N PRO A 122 -15.34 -6.67 3.61
CA PRO A 122 -14.44 -6.09 4.61
C PRO A 122 -14.02 -7.16 5.63
N PHE A 123 -12.80 -7.02 6.17
CA PHE A 123 -12.34 -7.83 7.30
C PHE A 123 -12.92 -7.29 8.60
N ARG A 124 -13.42 -8.17 9.47
CA ARG A 124 -13.95 -7.81 10.79
C ARG A 124 -12.93 -8.08 11.90
N ILE A 125 -13.13 -7.44 13.05
CA ILE A 125 -12.33 -7.68 14.26
C ILE A 125 -12.37 -9.17 14.60
N GLY A 126 -11.21 -9.74 14.91
CA GLY A 126 -11.06 -11.12 15.32
C GLY A 126 -11.04 -12.14 14.17
N GLU A 127 -11.29 -11.72 12.92
CA GLU A 127 -11.21 -12.60 11.77
C GLU A 127 -9.75 -12.91 11.39
N SER A 128 -9.52 -14.16 11.01
CA SER A 128 -8.27 -14.64 10.43
C SER A 128 -8.59 -15.72 9.40
N ILE A 129 -7.72 -15.88 8.40
CA ILE A 129 -7.90 -16.90 7.35
C ILE A 129 -7.79 -18.30 7.95
N ALA A 130 -6.88 -18.48 8.91
CA ALA A 130 -6.77 -19.73 9.67
C ALA A 130 -8.09 -20.06 10.41
N ALA A 131 -8.74 -19.07 11.01
CA ALA A 131 -10.02 -19.27 11.69
C ALA A 131 -11.17 -19.59 10.73
N GLU A 132 -11.16 -19.03 9.52
CA GLU A 132 -12.16 -19.35 8.48
C GLU A 132 -12.07 -20.80 8.04
N ARG A 133 -10.85 -21.31 7.83
CA ARG A 133 -10.58 -22.71 7.46
C ARG A 133 -10.91 -23.69 8.57
N ALA A 134 -10.53 -23.39 9.81
CA ALA A 134 -10.88 -24.24 10.95
C ALA A 134 -12.40 -24.40 11.11
N ARG A 135 -13.19 -23.36 10.78
CA ARG A 135 -14.65 -23.42 10.79
C ARG A 135 -15.24 -24.27 9.65
N SER A 136 -14.60 -24.33 8.48
CA SER A 136 -15.06 -25.20 7.38
C SER A 136 -14.80 -26.68 7.66
N ASP A 137 -13.71 -26.99 8.37
CA ASP A 137 -13.21 -28.36 8.50
C ASP A 137 -13.76 -29.10 9.74
N ALA A 138 -14.72 -28.51 10.45
CA ALA A 138 -15.35 -29.05 11.66
C ALA A 138 -14.38 -29.39 12.83
N GLU A 139 -13.12 -28.99 12.75
CA GLU A 139 -12.14 -29.16 13.83
C GLU A 139 -12.35 -28.11 14.93
N ARG A 140 -12.59 -28.59 16.16
CA ARG A 140 -12.79 -27.76 17.37
C ARG A 140 -11.49 -27.37 18.08
N SER A 141 -10.36 -27.35 17.38
CA SER A 141 -9.11 -26.82 17.94
C SER A 141 -9.24 -25.29 18.14
N SER A 142 -8.41 -24.73 19.02
CA SER A 142 -8.47 -23.32 19.41
C SER A 142 -8.38 -22.40 18.19
N ILE A 143 -9.50 -21.82 17.79
CA ILE A 143 -9.60 -20.91 16.65
C ILE A 143 -8.75 -19.66 16.96
N PRO A 144 -7.72 -19.34 16.16
CA PRO A 144 -6.89 -18.17 16.41
C PRO A 144 -7.69 -16.90 16.09
N VAL A 145 -8.15 -16.22 17.14
CA VAL A 145 -8.80 -14.91 17.06
C VAL A 145 -7.70 -13.85 16.95
N LEU A 146 -7.74 -13.05 15.89
CA LEU A 146 -6.76 -11.99 15.68
C LEU A 146 -7.08 -10.76 16.55
N ASP A 147 -6.23 -10.53 17.55
CA ASP A 147 -6.23 -9.30 18.36
C ASP A 147 -5.09 -8.38 17.90
N ILE A 148 -5.45 -7.39 17.08
CA ILE A 148 -4.50 -6.44 16.48
C ILE A 148 -3.77 -5.63 17.56
N GLU A 149 -4.46 -5.26 18.66
CA GLU A 149 -3.83 -4.49 19.73
C GLU A 149 -2.82 -5.34 20.50
N ALA A 150 -3.12 -6.62 20.72
CA ALA A 150 -2.18 -7.57 21.30
C ALA A 150 -0.95 -7.79 20.40
N GLU A 151 -1.12 -7.88 19.08
CA GLU A 151 0.01 -7.97 18.13
C GLU A 151 0.92 -6.74 18.18
N ILE A 152 0.35 -5.54 18.24
CA ILE A 152 1.11 -4.28 18.38
C ILE A 152 1.90 -4.26 19.70
N LYS A 153 1.26 -4.65 20.81
CA LYS A 153 1.93 -4.75 22.13
C LYS A 153 3.00 -5.83 22.17
N LEU A 154 2.82 -6.92 21.43
CA LEU A 154 3.81 -7.99 21.30
C LEU A 154 5.05 -7.45 20.59
N ALA A 155 4.86 -6.83 19.43
CA ALA A 155 5.96 -6.26 18.65
C ALA A 155 6.74 -5.18 19.42
N SER A 156 6.07 -4.36 20.24
CA SER A 156 6.74 -3.33 21.04
C SER A 156 7.61 -3.89 22.18
N ARG A 157 7.33 -5.10 22.68
CA ARG A 157 8.06 -5.71 23.81
C ARG A 157 9.33 -6.45 23.39
N VAL A 158 9.42 -6.86 22.14
CA VAL A 158 10.49 -7.77 21.67
C VAL A 158 11.81 -7.04 21.40
N CYS A 159 11.82 -5.70 21.28
CA CYS A 159 13.06 -4.94 21.01
C CYS A 159 13.56 -4.06 22.15
N ASP A 160 14.63 -4.52 22.77
CA ASP A 160 15.76 -3.67 23.21
C ASP A 160 16.80 -3.64 22.07
N ASN A 161 17.23 -2.44 21.66
CA ASN A 161 18.02 -2.17 20.44
C ASN A 161 19.35 -2.94 20.35
N ASN A 162 19.35 -4.09 19.65
CA ASN A 162 20.57 -4.80 19.22
C ASN A 162 20.31 -5.48 17.87
N ASP A 163 21.34 -5.75 17.04
CA ASP A 163 21.18 -6.33 15.69
C ASP A 163 20.47 -7.70 15.69
N SER A 164 20.62 -8.47 16.77
CA SER A 164 19.86 -9.71 16.99
C SER A 164 18.33 -9.46 17.06
N CYS A 165 17.88 -8.27 17.46
CA CYS A 165 16.45 -7.94 17.46
C CYS A 165 15.90 -7.79 16.04
N CYS A 166 16.68 -7.25 15.10
CA CYS A 166 16.21 -7.05 13.73
C CYS A 166 15.78 -8.37 13.09
N GLN A 167 16.61 -9.42 13.20
CA GLN A 167 16.26 -10.72 12.63
C GLN A 167 15.10 -11.37 13.38
N LYS A 168 15.13 -11.37 14.72
CA LYS A 168 14.02 -11.87 15.55
C LYS A 168 12.69 -11.24 15.20
N MET A 169 12.69 -9.93 14.88
CA MET A 169 11.48 -9.18 14.54
C MET A 169 10.95 -9.51 13.14
N ARG A 170 11.82 -9.89 12.20
CA ARG A 170 11.41 -10.42 10.89
C ARG A 170 10.82 -11.81 11.05
N ASP A 171 11.52 -12.68 11.77
CA ASP A 171 11.09 -14.05 12.03
C ASP A 171 9.74 -14.08 12.77
N LEU A 172 9.55 -13.17 13.74
CA LEU A 172 8.28 -12.99 14.43
C LEU A 172 7.15 -12.63 13.46
N GLY A 173 7.32 -11.62 12.61
CA GLY A 173 6.27 -11.22 11.65
C GLY A 173 5.86 -12.35 10.73
N GLU A 174 6.83 -13.11 10.23
CA GLU A 174 6.63 -14.28 9.39
C GLU A 174 5.88 -15.40 10.13
N GLU A 175 6.25 -15.68 11.39
CA GLU A 175 5.55 -16.64 12.24
C GLU A 175 4.11 -16.21 12.49
N ARG A 176 3.88 -14.95 12.86
CA ARG A 176 2.53 -14.43 13.13
C ARG A 176 1.65 -14.49 11.89
N ALA A 177 2.16 -14.10 10.72
CA ALA A 177 1.43 -14.19 9.46
C ALA A 177 0.94 -15.62 9.20
N LYS A 178 1.82 -16.62 9.35
CA LYS A 178 1.47 -18.05 9.18
C LYS A 178 0.43 -18.53 10.18
N VAL A 179 0.56 -18.16 11.46
CA VAL A 179 -0.40 -18.52 12.52
C VAL A 179 -1.83 -18.10 12.17
N TYR A 180 -1.98 -16.92 11.56
CA TYR A 180 -3.30 -16.40 11.19
C TYR A 180 -3.72 -16.68 9.73
N GLY A 181 -2.88 -17.34 8.94
CA GLY A 181 -3.20 -17.83 7.59
C GLY A 181 -2.86 -16.87 6.44
N TRP A 182 -1.92 -15.95 6.65
CA TRP A 182 -1.37 -15.08 5.60
C TRP A 182 0.06 -15.48 5.22
N GLN A 183 0.45 -15.26 3.97
CA GLN A 183 1.70 -15.78 3.42
C GLN A 183 2.96 -15.10 3.98
N ASN A 184 2.87 -13.82 4.34
CA ASN A 184 3.99 -13.04 4.84
C ASN A 184 3.54 -11.81 5.63
N THR A 185 4.50 -11.16 6.30
CA THR A 185 4.31 -9.98 7.14
C THR A 185 3.64 -8.81 6.41
N TYR A 186 3.97 -8.57 5.13
CA TYR A 186 3.38 -7.48 4.36
C TYR A 186 1.87 -7.66 4.21
N VAL A 187 1.47 -8.81 3.68
CA VAL A 187 0.05 -9.11 3.44
C VAL A 187 -0.74 -9.08 4.76
N PHE A 188 -0.16 -9.68 5.80
CA PHE A 188 -0.79 -9.73 7.12
C PHE A 188 -1.02 -8.33 7.72
N THR A 189 0.00 -7.45 7.68
CA THR A 189 -0.13 -6.09 8.21
C THR A 189 -1.04 -5.19 7.37
N LYS A 190 -1.17 -5.45 6.06
CA LYS A 190 -2.17 -4.81 5.19
C LYS A 190 -3.59 -5.24 5.56
N ALA A 191 -3.82 -6.53 5.78
CA ALA A 191 -5.12 -7.03 6.24
C ALA A 191 -5.52 -6.40 7.59
N MET A 192 -4.57 -6.31 8.55
CA MET A 192 -4.81 -5.60 9.81
C MET A 192 -5.13 -4.11 9.61
N GLY A 193 -4.46 -3.45 8.68
CA GLY A 193 -4.76 -2.06 8.31
C GLY A 193 -6.18 -1.88 7.78
N GLU A 194 -6.66 -2.79 6.92
CA GLU A 194 -8.04 -2.78 6.43
C GLU A 194 -9.05 -2.96 7.55
N THR A 195 -8.83 -3.93 8.45
CA THR A 195 -9.70 -4.17 9.60
C THR A 195 -9.78 -2.91 10.48
N MET A 196 -8.65 -2.28 10.76
CA MET A 196 -8.63 -1.06 11.58
C MET A 196 -9.35 0.11 10.89
N LEU A 197 -9.24 0.25 9.57
CA LEU A 197 -9.99 1.27 8.82
C LEU A 197 -11.51 1.03 8.89
N ASP A 198 -11.97 -0.22 8.75
CA ASP A 198 -13.40 -0.55 8.86
C ASP A 198 -13.97 -0.21 10.24
N VAL A 199 -13.17 -0.42 11.29
CA VAL A 199 -13.54 -0.10 12.68
C VAL A 199 -13.52 1.40 12.95
N MET A 200 -12.50 2.10 12.45
CA MET A 200 -12.26 3.49 12.83
C MET A 200 -12.98 4.52 11.96
N ARG A 201 -13.40 4.17 10.74
CA ARG A 201 -13.93 5.12 9.73
C ARG A 201 -15.10 5.97 10.22
N GLY A 202 -15.97 5.42 11.07
CA GLY A 202 -17.26 6.04 11.37
C GLY A 202 -18.00 6.35 10.07
N ASP A 203 -18.43 7.59 9.91
CA ASP A 203 -19.20 8.05 8.74
C ASP A 203 -18.34 8.43 7.52
N ILE A 204 -17.00 8.36 7.61
CA ILE A 204 -16.13 8.68 6.47
C ILE A 204 -16.35 7.64 5.36
N PRO A 205 -16.61 8.08 4.10
CA PRO A 205 -16.63 7.20 2.95
C PRO A 205 -15.22 6.64 2.68
N VAL A 206 -15.07 5.33 2.86
CA VAL A 206 -13.80 4.61 2.63
C VAL A 206 -13.91 3.71 1.42
N VAL A 207 -12.94 3.82 0.51
CA VAL A 207 -12.75 2.90 -0.63
C VAL A 207 -11.46 2.13 -0.40
N ILE A 208 -11.52 0.80 -0.41
CA ILE A 208 -10.33 -0.06 -0.34
C ILE A 208 -10.11 -0.64 -1.73
N VAL A 209 -8.95 -0.35 -2.32
CA VAL A 209 -8.55 -0.88 -3.63
C VAL A 209 -7.54 -1.99 -3.40
N ARG A 210 -7.79 -3.20 -3.90
CA ARG A 210 -6.92 -4.37 -3.70
C ARG A 210 -6.26 -4.79 -5.03
N PRO A 211 -5.22 -4.08 -5.51
CA PRO A 211 -4.51 -4.46 -6.74
C PRO A 211 -3.73 -5.78 -6.55
N SER A 212 -3.56 -6.54 -7.63
CA SER A 212 -2.61 -7.65 -7.74
C SER A 212 -1.19 -7.12 -8.01
N VAL A 213 -0.31 -7.91 -8.64
CA VAL A 213 1.04 -7.44 -8.99
C VAL A 213 0.93 -6.25 -9.94
N ILE A 214 1.53 -5.12 -9.58
CA ILE A 214 1.61 -3.95 -10.47
C ILE A 214 2.93 -4.05 -11.24
N GLU A 215 2.84 -4.07 -12.56
CA GLU A 215 3.99 -4.21 -13.46
C GLU A 215 4.17 -2.97 -14.35
N SER A 216 5.21 -3.04 -15.20
CA SER A 216 5.59 -2.00 -16.15
C SER A 216 4.44 -1.43 -16.99
N ILE A 217 4.64 -0.20 -17.44
CA ILE A 217 3.69 0.51 -18.30
C ILE A 217 3.62 -0.21 -19.65
N SER A 218 2.44 -0.68 -20.05
CA SER A 218 2.29 -1.43 -21.32
C SER A 218 2.21 -0.52 -22.55
N ASN A 219 1.62 0.67 -22.41
CA ASN A 219 1.40 1.62 -23.51
C ASN A 219 1.88 3.03 -23.14
N GLU A 220 0.98 3.98 -22.87
CA GLU A 220 1.33 5.37 -22.54
C GLU A 220 1.61 5.56 -21.04
N PRO A 221 2.45 6.54 -20.64
CA PRO A 221 3.21 7.46 -21.50
C PRO A 221 4.53 6.89 -22.03
N LEU A 222 5.08 5.85 -21.41
CA LEU A 222 6.39 5.28 -21.73
C LEU A 222 6.32 3.74 -21.69
N PRO A 223 6.14 3.06 -22.83
CA PRO A 223 6.06 1.61 -22.87
C PRO A 223 7.33 0.97 -22.27
N GLY A 224 7.14 -0.03 -21.41
CA GLY A 224 8.22 -0.74 -20.73
C GLY A 224 8.87 0.03 -19.57
N TRP A 225 8.34 1.19 -19.17
CA TRP A 225 8.86 1.90 -18.00
C TRP A 225 8.66 1.09 -16.72
N ILE A 226 9.76 0.89 -16.00
CA ILE A 226 9.81 0.21 -14.70
C ILE A 226 10.40 1.19 -13.68
N GLN A 227 9.65 1.47 -12.61
CA GLN A 227 10.15 2.26 -11.50
C GLN A 227 10.75 1.34 -10.43
N GLY A 228 12.07 1.20 -10.46
CA GLY A 228 12.80 0.35 -9.51
C GLY A 228 13.04 -1.06 -10.05
N ASN A 229 13.05 -2.06 -9.15
CA ASN A 229 13.26 -3.46 -9.50
C ASN A 229 12.56 -4.33 -8.44
N ARG A 230 11.25 -4.57 -8.61
CA ARG A 230 10.41 -5.26 -7.61
C ARG A 230 9.61 -6.39 -8.28
N MET A 231 9.14 -7.34 -7.46
CA MET A 231 8.26 -8.44 -7.90
C MET A 231 8.75 -9.19 -9.15
N LEU A 232 8.10 -9.07 -10.32
CA LEU A 232 8.55 -9.77 -11.54
C LEU A 232 9.59 -8.99 -12.35
N ASP A 233 9.83 -7.70 -12.07
CA ASP A 233 10.84 -6.90 -12.78
C ASP A 233 12.20 -7.62 -12.91
N PRO A 234 12.78 -8.23 -11.83
CA PRO A 234 14.06 -8.91 -11.94
C PRO A 234 13.99 -10.12 -12.90
N LEU A 235 12.88 -10.85 -12.91
CA LEU A 235 12.69 -12.01 -13.80
C LEU A 235 12.62 -11.54 -15.26
N ILE A 236 11.83 -10.49 -15.54
CA ILE A 236 11.69 -9.91 -16.87
C ILE A 236 13.03 -9.38 -17.37
N LEU A 237 13.76 -8.62 -16.53
CA LEU A 237 15.07 -8.06 -16.88
C LEU A 237 16.13 -9.13 -17.08
N SER A 238 16.20 -10.14 -16.21
CA SER A 238 17.16 -11.25 -16.36
C SER A 238 16.89 -12.10 -17.59
N TYR A 239 15.62 -12.33 -17.92
CA TYR A 239 15.23 -13.01 -19.16
C TYR A 239 15.62 -12.16 -20.39
N GLY A 240 15.27 -10.87 -20.41
CA GLY A 240 15.60 -9.96 -21.51
C GLY A 240 17.11 -9.77 -21.74
N LYS A 241 17.93 -9.89 -20.68
CA LYS A 241 19.40 -9.88 -20.77
C LYS A 241 20.01 -11.24 -21.17
N GLY A 242 19.21 -12.28 -21.33
CA GLY A 242 19.68 -13.64 -21.58
C GLY A 242 20.40 -14.30 -20.40
N GLN A 243 20.28 -13.73 -19.19
CA GLN A 243 20.88 -14.26 -17.96
C GLN A 243 20.03 -15.37 -17.34
N LEU A 244 18.73 -15.36 -17.62
CA LEU A 244 17.79 -16.39 -17.24
C LEU A 244 17.22 -17.04 -18.51
N PRO A 245 17.84 -18.13 -19.02
CA PRO A 245 17.44 -18.75 -20.29
C PRO A 245 16.08 -19.47 -20.21
N GLY A 246 15.58 -19.71 -19.01
CA GLY A 246 14.26 -20.29 -18.76
C GLY A 246 13.90 -20.23 -17.27
N PHE A 247 12.61 -20.25 -16.97
CA PHE A 247 12.08 -20.23 -15.60
C PHE A 247 11.06 -21.37 -15.46
N LEU A 248 11.24 -22.24 -14.47
CA LEU A 248 10.33 -23.37 -14.24
C LEU A 248 9.05 -22.85 -13.60
N LEU A 249 7.95 -22.97 -14.34
CA LEU A 249 6.60 -22.60 -13.90
C LEU A 249 5.64 -23.72 -14.26
N ASP A 250 4.60 -23.85 -13.45
CA ASP A 250 3.42 -24.58 -13.87
C ASP A 250 2.76 -23.80 -15.03
N PRO A 251 2.62 -24.38 -16.24
CA PRO A 251 1.99 -23.69 -17.37
C PRO A 251 0.49 -23.41 -17.14
N GLN A 252 -0.12 -24.01 -16.12
CA GLN A 252 -1.49 -23.72 -15.70
C GLN A 252 -1.58 -22.65 -14.61
N ALA A 253 -0.46 -22.23 -14.03
CA ALA A 253 -0.46 -21.18 -13.02
C ALA A 253 -0.89 -19.84 -13.64
N VAL A 254 -1.87 -19.21 -13.00
CA VAL A 254 -2.33 -17.87 -13.38
C VAL A 254 -1.51 -16.85 -12.60
N ILE A 255 -0.83 -15.96 -13.33
CA ILE A 255 -0.20 -14.77 -12.75
C ILE A 255 -1.08 -13.58 -13.10
N ASP A 256 -1.72 -13.01 -12.08
CA ASP A 256 -2.52 -11.80 -12.26
C ASP A 256 -1.64 -10.56 -12.11
N VAL A 257 -1.64 -9.74 -13.16
CA VAL A 257 -0.79 -8.57 -13.32
C VAL A 257 -1.63 -7.39 -13.79
N VAL A 258 -1.58 -6.29 -13.04
CA VAL A 258 -2.06 -4.98 -13.48
C VAL A 258 -0.91 -4.24 -14.14
N THR A 259 -0.97 -4.11 -15.47
CA THR A 259 -0.10 -3.17 -16.19
C THR A 259 -0.69 -1.77 -16.07
N ASN A 260 0.16 -0.77 -15.85
CA ASN A 260 -0.31 0.60 -15.74
C ASN A 260 -0.70 1.11 -17.14
N LEU A 261 -1.99 1.04 -17.47
CA LEU A 261 -2.57 1.57 -18.70
C LEU A 261 -3.07 2.99 -18.42
N THR A 262 -2.32 4.00 -18.84
CA THR A 262 -2.79 5.39 -18.71
C THR A 262 -3.82 5.72 -19.80
N HIS A 263 -5.01 5.12 -19.75
CA HIS A 263 -6.19 5.62 -20.46
C HIS A 263 -7.03 6.48 -19.50
N THR A 264 -6.46 7.52 -18.88
CA THR A 264 -7.31 8.53 -18.20
C THR A 264 -6.67 9.92 -18.16
N LEU A 265 -7.44 10.89 -18.67
CA LEU A 265 -7.38 12.36 -18.45
C LEU A 265 -6.41 13.21 -19.30
N LEU A 266 -6.45 13.04 -20.63
CA LEU A 266 -6.34 14.18 -21.56
C LEU A 266 -7.71 14.49 -22.18
N SER A 267 -8.72 14.73 -21.35
CA SER A 267 -9.93 15.42 -21.81
C SER A 267 -9.65 16.92 -21.74
N PRO A 268 -9.71 17.68 -22.84
CA PRO A 268 -9.65 19.13 -22.76
C PRO A 268 -10.93 19.59 -22.07
N PHE A 269 -10.81 20.09 -20.84
CA PHE A 269 -11.86 20.92 -20.27
C PHE A 269 -11.91 22.20 -21.09
N SER A 270 -12.78 22.21 -22.11
CA SER A 270 -13.25 23.41 -22.77
C SER A 270 -14.00 24.23 -21.72
N VAL A 271 -13.41 25.31 -21.24
CA VAL A 271 -14.14 26.33 -20.49
C VAL A 271 -15.08 27.02 -21.49
N PRO A 272 -16.41 27.00 -21.31
CA PRO A 272 -17.29 27.83 -22.14
C PRO A 272 -17.04 29.30 -21.80
N ALA A 273 -16.91 30.12 -22.84
CA ALA A 273 -16.91 31.57 -22.75
C ALA A 273 -18.24 32.12 -22.19
#